data_AF-A0A7R9DW79-F1
#
_entry.id   AF-A0A7R9DW79-F1
#
_cell.length_a   1.000
_cell.length_b   1.000
_cell.length_c   1.000
_cell.angle_alpha   90.00
_cell.angle_beta   90.00
_cell.angle_gamma   90.00
#
_symmetry.space_group_name_H-M   'P 1'
#
loop_
_entity.id
_entity.type
_entity.pdbx_description
1 polymer ?
#
loop_
_entity_poly.entity_id
_entity_poly.type
_entity_poly.pdbx_seq_one_letter_code
_entity_poly.pdbx_strand_id
1 'polypeptide(L)'
;MCPFKEDILKEVEALRAKKEEEKVKRKEAIKEEKQRKKEDDKQNLNLEGLVSDAQNKQKLHEILKSEAKPSEPVATTDTSVKNYYREFKKVLAAADVILEVVDARDPLGTRCKQVEEAVLEATSNKRLVLVLNKADLVPRDNLEGWLRYLRGSLPAVPFKASTQQQSRRLGRKKMKASLSRGLQGSVCVGAELLMSLLANYCRNKGIKTSITVGVV
;
A
#
# COMPACT_ATOMS: atom_id res chain seq x y z
N MET A 1 28.91 -16.73 -56.92
CA MET A 1 27.67 -17.43 -56.56
C MET A 1 27.75 -17.76 -55.07
N CYS A 2 26.82 -17.29 -54.23
CA CYS A 2 26.92 -17.51 -52.77
C CYS A 2 26.47 -18.93 -52.40
N PRO A 3 27.34 -19.79 -51.83
CA PRO A 3 27.09 -21.21 -51.65
C PRO A 3 26.01 -21.56 -50.62
N PHE A 4 25.58 -20.61 -49.77
CA PHE A 4 24.62 -20.85 -48.67
C PHE A 4 23.23 -20.25 -48.91
N LYS A 5 22.98 -19.69 -50.10
CA LYS A 5 21.72 -18.99 -50.40
C LYS A 5 20.50 -19.91 -50.35
N GLU A 6 20.65 -21.15 -50.78
CA GLU A 6 19.57 -22.15 -50.81
C GLU A 6 19.21 -22.65 -49.41
N ASP A 7 20.21 -22.90 -48.56
CA ASP A 7 20.00 -23.33 -47.18
C ASP A 7 19.33 -22.24 -46.33
N ILE A 8 19.73 -20.97 -46.51
CA ILE A 8 19.10 -19.82 -45.81
C ILE A 8 17.64 -19.65 -46.22
N LEU A 9 17.32 -19.82 -47.51
CA LEU A 9 15.93 -19.73 -48.00
C LEU A 9 15.06 -20.85 -47.39
N LYS A 10 15.60 -22.07 -47.32
CA LYS A 10 14.91 -23.22 -46.73
C LYS A 10 14.67 -23.07 -45.23
N GLU A 11 15.61 -22.47 -44.50
CA GLU A 11 15.47 -22.17 -43.07
C GLU A 11 14.41 -21.07 -42.82
N VAL A 12 14.37 -20.04 -43.66
CA VAL A 12 13.36 -18.98 -43.59
C VAL A 12 11.95 -19.52 -43.84
N GLU A 13 11.78 -20.44 -44.79
CA GLU A 13 10.50 -21.09 -45.06
C GLU A 13 10.05 -22.00 -43.90
N ALA A 14 10.96 -22.79 -43.33
CA ALA A 14 10.67 -23.63 -42.16
C ALA A 14 10.26 -22.81 -40.93
N LEU A 15 10.91 -21.66 -40.70
CA LEU A 15 10.55 -20.72 -39.63
C LEU A 15 9.19 -20.05 -39.86
N ARG A 16 8.87 -19.70 -41.12
CA ARG A 16 7.56 -19.13 -41.48
C ARG A 16 6.44 -20.15 -41.27
N ALA A 17 6.63 -21.40 -41.70
CA ALA A 17 5.66 -22.48 -41.52
C ALA A 17 5.39 -22.76 -40.03
N LYS A 18 6.44 -22.87 -39.19
CA LYS A 18 6.29 -23.05 -37.74
C LYS A 18 5.54 -21.89 -37.07
N LYS A 19 5.86 -20.65 -37.43
CA LYS A 19 5.17 -19.46 -36.91
C LYS A 19 3.71 -19.38 -37.33
N GLU A 20 3.36 -19.88 -38.50
CA GLU A 20 1.98 -19.92 -38.98
C GLU A 20 1.16 -20.98 -38.24
N GLU A 21 1.74 -22.17 -38.04
CA GLU A 21 1.12 -23.25 -37.25
C GLU A 21 0.88 -22.84 -35.79
N GLU A 22 1.85 -22.16 -35.17
CA GLU A 22 1.72 -21.65 -33.79
C GLU A 22 0.62 -20.57 -33.68
N LYS A 23 0.50 -19.70 -34.69
CA LYS A 23 -0.57 -18.69 -34.75
C LYS A 23 -1.95 -19.33 -34.91
N VAL A 24 -2.07 -20.40 -35.70
CA VAL A 24 -3.34 -21.13 -35.86
C VAL A 24 -3.73 -21.78 -34.53
N LYS A 25 -2.82 -22.50 -33.87
CA LYS A 25 -3.06 -23.12 -32.55
C LYS A 25 -3.45 -22.09 -31.49
N ARG A 26 -2.79 -20.92 -31.46
CA ARG A 26 -3.14 -19.84 -30.52
C ARG A 26 -4.52 -19.25 -30.79
N LYS A 27 -4.91 -19.10 -32.07
CA LYS A 27 -6.26 -18.61 -32.43
C LYS A 27 -7.35 -19.62 -32.07
N GLU A 28 -7.10 -20.91 -32.25
CA GLU A 28 -8.01 -21.98 -31.87
C GLU A 28 -8.22 -22.05 -30.35
N ALA A 29 -7.14 -22.00 -29.57
CA ALA A 29 -7.23 -21.98 -28.10
C ALA A 29 -8.04 -20.78 -27.57
N ILE A 30 -7.83 -19.58 -28.13
CA ILE A 30 -8.60 -18.37 -27.75
C ILE A 30 -10.08 -18.51 -28.13
N LYS A 31 -10.39 -19.18 -29.25
CA LYS A 31 -11.77 -19.40 -29.69
C LYS A 31 -12.48 -20.41 -28.78
N GLU A 32 -11.80 -21.47 -28.37
CA GLU A 32 -12.31 -22.48 -27.44
C GLU A 32 -12.56 -21.89 -26.04
N GLU A 33 -11.62 -21.10 -25.51
CA GLU A 33 -11.78 -20.43 -24.21
C GLU A 33 -12.97 -19.46 -24.21
N LYS A 34 -13.17 -18.73 -25.32
CA LYS A 34 -14.34 -17.84 -25.49
C LYS A 34 -15.65 -18.61 -25.60
N GLN A 35 -15.64 -19.82 -26.17
CA GLN A 35 -16.84 -20.66 -26.21
C GLN A 35 -17.18 -21.22 -24.83
N ARG A 36 -16.19 -21.71 -24.08
CA ARG A 36 -16.38 -22.17 -22.69
C ARG A 36 -16.93 -21.07 -21.78
N LYS A 37 -16.35 -19.86 -21.82
CA LYS A 37 -16.86 -18.71 -21.06
C LYS A 37 -18.31 -18.36 -21.41
N LYS A 38 -18.67 -18.42 -22.70
CA LYS A 38 -20.06 -18.18 -23.12
C LYS A 38 -21.02 -19.28 -22.66
N GLU A 39 -20.56 -20.53 -22.58
CA GLU A 39 -21.37 -21.64 -22.05
C GLU A 39 -21.55 -21.53 -20.53
N ASP A 40 -20.49 -21.18 -19.80
CA ASP A 40 -20.54 -20.91 -18.35
C ASP A 40 -21.46 -19.73 -18.03
N ASP A 41 -21.36 -18.62 -18.79
CA ASP A 41 -22.25 -17.46 -18.66
C ASP A 41 -23.72 -17.83 -18.96
N LYS A 42 -23.95 -18.74 -19.91
CA LYS A 42 -25.30 -19.21 -20.28
C LYS A 42 -25.87 -20.19 -19.25
N GLN A 43 -25.03 -21.00 -18.60
CA GLN A 43 -25.44 -21.84 -17.47
C GLN A 43 -25.74 -21.01 -16.22
N ASN A 44 -25.01 -19.92 -15.97
CA ASN A 44 -25.27 -18.98 -14.88
C ASN A 44 -26.54 -18.12 -15.08
N LEU A 45 -27.15 -18.13 -16.28
CA LEU A 45 -28.44 -17.50 -16.57
C LEU A 45 -29.65 -18.40 -16.26
N ASN A 46 -29.45 -19.64 -15.82
CA ASN A 46 -30.54 -20.49 -15.37
C ASN A 46 -31.14 -19.98 -14.06
N LEU A 47 -32.46 -20.10 -13.92
CA LEU A 47 -33.23 -19.58 -12.79
C LEU A 47 -32.72 -20.11 -11.43
N GLU A 48 -32.26 -21.36 -11.40
CA GLU A 48 -31.66 -21.99 -10.20
C GLU A 48 -30.32 -21.38 -9.80
N GLY A 49 -29.49 -20.99 -10.79
CA GLY A 49 -28.23 -20.29 -10.55
C GLY A 49 -28.47 -18.91 -9.93
N LEU A 50 -29.41 -18.14 -10.49
CA LEU A 50 -29.80 -16.84 -9.92
C LEU A 50 -30.36 -16.95 -8.50
N VAL A 51 -31.19 -17.96 -8.21
CA VAL A 51 -31.77 -18.17 -6.88
C VAL A 51 -30.68 -18.55 -5.87
N SER A 52 -29.75 -19.43 -6.26
CA SER A 52 -28.62 -19.82 -5.40
C SER A 52 -27.70 -18.64 -5.10
N ASP A 53 -27.42 -17.81 -6.11
CA ASP A 53 -26.58 -16.61 -5.97
C ASP A 53 -27.23 -15.55 -5.07
N ALA A 54 -28.56 -15.37 -5.20
CA ALA A 54 -29.34 -14.48 -4.34
C ALA A 54 -29.34 -14.95 -2.87
N GLN A 55 -29.53 -16.26 -2.64
CA GLN A 55 -29.50 -16.86 -1.31
C GLN A 55 -28.10 -16.77 -0.68
N ASN A 56 -27.04 -17.00 -1.45
CA ASN A 56 -25.67 -16.87 -0.97
C ASN A 56 -25.34 -15.42 -0.61
N LYS A 57 -25.77 -14.44 -1.41
CA LYS A 57 -25.61 -13.01 -1.08
C LYS A 57 -26.41 -12.61 0.17
N GLN A 58 -27.61 -13.14 0.36
CA GLN A 58 -28.40 -12.91 1.57
C GLN A 58 -27.72 -13.47 2.82
N LYS A 59 -27.25 -14.72 2.77
CA LYS A 59 -26.51 -15.35 3.89
C LYS A 59 -25.25 -14.58 4.23
N LEU A 60 -24.49 -14.16 3.22
CA LEU A 60 -23.27 -13.36 3.42
C LEU A 60 -23.61 -12.02 4.11
N HIS A 61 -24.68 -11.36 3.69
CA HIS A 61 -25.14 -10.10 4.28
C HIS A 61 -25.64 -10.27 5.73
N GLU A 62 -26.29 -11.38 6.06
CA GLU A 62 -26.70 -11.68 7.44
C GLU A 62 -25.51 -11.94 8.37
N ILE A 63 -24.49 -12.67 7.89
CA ILE A 63 -23.25 -12.91 8.65
C ILE A 63 -22.51 -11.58 8.92
N LEU A 64 -22.38 -10.73 7.90
CA LEU A 64 -21.77 -9.40 8.05
C LEU A 64 -22.57 -8.49 9.00
N LYS A 65 -23.88 -8.69 9.10
CA LYS A 65 -24.76 -7.92 9.99
C LYS A 65 -24.75 -8.44 11.43
N SER A 66 -24.44 -9.71 11.66
CA SER A 66 -24.33 -10.29 13.01
C SER A 66 -22.98 -10.02 13.67
N GLU A 67 -21.91 -9.84 12.90
CA GLU A 67 -20.58 -9.48 13.41
C GLU A 67 -20.40 -7.97 13.68
N ALA A 68 -21.30 -7.12 13.18
CA ALA A 68 -21.28 -5.68 13.42
C ALA A 68 -22.28 -5.27 14.53
N LYS A 69 -21.77 -4.80 15.67
CA LYS A 69 -22.60 -4.06 16.64
C LYS A 69 -23.26 -2.85 15.96
N PRO A 70 -24.53 -2.53 16.27
CA PRO A 70 -25.26 -1.47 15.61
C PRO A 70 -24.79 -0.11 16.14
N SER A 71 -23.94 0.57 15.37
CA SER A 71 -23.78 2.02 15.47
C SER A 71 -23.61 2.60 14.06
N GLU A 72 -24.64 3.36 13.68
CA GLU A 72 -24.75 4.29 12.55
C GLU A 72 -24.99 3.71 11.14
N PRO A 73 -26.08 4.13 10.46
CA PRO A 73 -26.32 3.82 9.07
C PRO A 73 -25.59 4.84 8.18
N VAL A 74 -24.41 4.52 7.67
CA VAL A 74 -23.80 5.35 6.61
C VAL A 74 -24.11 4.76 5.25
N ALA A 75 -25.30 5.10 4.77
CA ALA A 75 -25.62 5.09 3.35
C ALA A 75 -24.64 6.01 2.60
N THR A 76 -24.37 5.67 1.33
CA THR A 76 -23.33 6.24 0.43
C THR A 76 -21.91 5.70 0.69
N THR A 77 -21.68 4.43 0.35
CA THR A 77 -20.29 3.97 0.17
C THR A 77 -19.73 4.58 -1.10
N ASP A 78 -19.19 5.78 -0.95
CA ASP A 78 -18.46 6.51 -1.96
C ASP A 78 -17.39 5.58 -2.57
N THR A 79 -17.37 5.48 -3.89
CA THR A 79 -16.51 4.51 -4.61
C THR A 79 -15.03 4.77 -4.28
N SER A 80 -14.70 6.02 -3.95
CA SER A 80 -13.41 6.50 -3.45
C SER A 80 -12.95 5.77 -2.18
N VAL A 81 -13.80 5.68 -1.15
CA VAL A 81 -13.47 5.07 0.15
C VAL A 81 -13.25 3.57 0.00
N LYS A 82 -14.09 2.90 -0.80
CA LYS A 82 -13.92 1.47 -1.14
C LYS A 82 -12.61 1.21 -1.85
N ASN A 83 -12.25 2.06 -2.82
CA ASN A 83 -10.99 1.94 -3.55
C ASN A 83 -9.78 2.20 -2.65
N TYR A 84 -9.85 3.20 -1.76
CA TYR A 84 -8.82 3.48 -0.77
C TYR A 84 -8.63 2.27 0.14
N TYR A 85 -9.70 1.72 0.70
CA TYR A 85 -9.60 0.58 1.61
C TYR A 85 -9.03 -0.66 0.91
N ARG A 86 -9.35 -0.87 -0.37
CA ARG A 86 -8.75 -1.92 -1.19
C ARG A 86 -7.24 -1.72 -1.34
N GLU A 87 -6.78 -0.51 -1.59
CA GLU A 87 -5.34 -0.22 -1.74
C GLU A 87 -4.61 -0.28 -0.40
N PHE A 88 -5.22 0.26 0.64
CA PHE A 88 -4.74 0.17 2.02
C PHE A 88 -4.52 -1.28 2.45
N LYS A 89 -5.45 -2.20 2.14
CA LYS A 89 -5.26 -3.64 2.41
C LYS A 89 -4.03 -4.22 1.72
N LYS A 90 -3.68 -3.78 0.51
CA LYS A 90 -2.46 -4.23 -0.17
C LYS A 90 -1.20 -3.72 0.53
N VAL A 91 -1.20 -2.43 0.91
CA VAL A 91 -0.10 -1.83 1.69
C VAL A 91 0.06 -2.56 3.02
N LEU A 92 -1.06 -2.82 3.70
CA LEU A 92 -1.08 -3.52 4.96
C LEU A 92 -0.53 -4.93 4.82
N ALA A 93 -0.85 -5.66 3.76
CA ALA A 93 -0.31 -7.00 3.52
C ALA A 93 1.21 -6.98 3.25
N ALA A 94 1.68 -6.05 2.41
CA ALA A 94 3.07 -5.99 1.96
C ALA A 94 4.06 -5.38 2.96
N ALA A 95 3.60 -4.50 3.85
CA ALA A 95 4.47 -3.77 4.76
C ALA A 95 4.74 -4.50 6.09
N ASP A 96 5.97 -4.37 6.59
CA ASP A 96 6.38 -4.84 7.92
C ASP A 96 6.12 -3.79 9.01
N VAL A 97 6.20 -2.51 8.63
CA VAL A 97 5.98 -1.33 9.47
C VAL A 97 5.09 -0.36 8.71
N ILE A 98 4.08 0.17 9.38
CA ILE A 98 3.20 1.22 8.88
C ILE A 98 3.60 2.54 9.54
N LEU A 99 3.78 3.57 8.72
CA LEU A 99 3.94 4.95 9.15
C LEU A 99 2.64 5.70 8.86
N GLU A 100 2.00 6.22 9.89
CA GLU A 100 0.86 7.13 9.74
C GLU A 100 1.38 8.56 9.84
N VAL A 101 1.14 9.36 8.79
CA VAL A 101 1.62 10.74 8.72
C VAL A 101 0.53 11.69 9.21
N VAL A 102 0.86 12.41 10.28
CA VAL A 102 -0.06 13.29 11.01
C VAL A 102 0.46 14.73 10.95
N ASP A 103 -0.40 15.74 10.79
CA ASP A 103 0.02 17.16 10.80
C ASP A 103 0.25 17.62 12.25
N ALA A 104 1.44 18.14 12.56
CA ALA A 104 1.80 18.55 13.91
C ALA A 104 0.91 19.68 14.47
N ARG A 105 0.24 20.45 13.62
CA ARG A 105 -0.64 21.56 14.02
C ARG A 105 -1.98 21.07 14.57
N ASP A 106 -2.48 19.97 14.03
CA ASP A 106 -3.71 19.31 14.48
C ASP A 106 -3.55 17.78 14.41
N PRO A 107 -2.82 17.19 15.38
CA PRO A 107 -2.51 15.77 15.32
C PRO A 107 -3.69 14.88 15.72
N LEU A 108 -4.75 15.42 16.30
CA LEU A 108 -5.94 14.65 16.63
C LEU A 108 -6.95 14.64 15.47
N GLY A 109 -7.09 15.76 14.76
CA GLY A 109 -7.98 15.85 13.60
C GLY A 109 -7.44 15.17 12.34
N THR A 110 -6.11 15.07 12.20
CA THR A 110 -5.48 14.40 11.05
C THR A 110 -5.11 12.93 11.28
N ARG A 111 -5.41 12.39 12.47
CA ARG A 111 -5.20 10.99 12.85
C ARG A 111 -6.44 10.16 12.56
N CYS A 112 -6.26 8.94 12.04
CA CYS A 112 -7.37 8.06 11.67
C CYS A 112 -7.39 6.80 12.52
N LYS A 113 -8.22 6.79 13.58
CA LYS A 113 -8.36 5.65 14.49
C LYS A 113 -8.77 4.36 13.79
N GLN A 114 -9.62 4.44 12.76
CA GLN A 114 -10.03 3.25 12.01
C GLN A 114 -8.85 2.57 11.30
N VAL A 115 -7.87 3.35 10.81
CA VAL A 115 -6.64 2.81 10.23
C VAL A 115 -5.80 2.14 11.31
N GLU A 116 -5.66 2.76 12.48
CA GLU A 116 -4.89 2.19 13.59
C GLU A 116 -5.48 0.86 14.07
N GLU A 117 -6.79 0.82 14.29
CA GLU A 117 -7.54 -0.38 14.67
C GLU A 117 -7.37 -1.47 13.61
N ALA A 118 -7.52 -1.15 12.32
CA ALA A 118 -7.31 -2.10 11.25
C ALA A 118 -5.87 -2.66 11.19
N VAL A 119 -4.85 -1.86 11.51
CA VAL A 119 -3.45 -2.32 11.58
C VAL A 119 -3.25 -3.26 12.78
N LEU A 120 -3.84 -2.91 13.93
CA LEU A 120 -3.79 -3.71 15.15
C LEU A 120 -4.51 -5.05 15.00
N GLU A 121 -5.66 -5.07 14.33
CA GLU A 121 -6.47 -6.26 14.07
C GLU A 121 -5.85 -7.18 13.01
N ALA A 122 -5.30 -6.62 11.93
CA ALA A 122 -4.88 -7.42 10.78
C ALA A 122 -3.70 -8.35 11.07
N THR A 123 -2.78 -7.99 11.98
CA THR A 123 -1.68 -8.88 12.39
C THR A 123 -1.02 -8.41 13.69
N SER A 124 -0.84 -9.33 14.66
CA SER A 124 -0.18 -9.07 15.94
C SER A 124 1.27 -8.56 15.86
N ASN A 125 1.92 -8.68 14.70
CA ASN A 125 3.35 -8.41 14.51
C ASN A 125 3.67 -7.16 13.67
N LYS A 126 2.67 -6.45 13.13
CA LYS A 126 2.90 -5.21 12.38
C LYS A 126 3.08 -4.05 13.37
N ARG A 127 4.03 -3.16 13.09
CA ARG A 127 4.31 -2.00 13.93
C ARG A 127 3.72 -0.77 13.29
N LEU A 128 3.04 0.05 14.08
CA LEU A 128 2.53 1.35 13.68
C LEU A 128 3.38 2.45 14.34
N VAL A 129 3.77 3.46 13.57
CA VAL A 129 4.56 4.61 14.04
C VAL A 129 3.91 5.89 13.52
N LEU A 130 3.70 6.85 14.41
CA LEU A 130 3.21 8.17 14.07
C LEU A 130 4.36 9.08 13.63
N VAL A 131 4.20 9.73 12.49
CA VAL A 131 5.14 10.72 11.95
C VAL A 131 4.45 12.09 11.98
N LEU A 132 4.86 12.95 12.90
CA LEU A 132 4.33 14.31 13.01
C LEU A 132 5.03 15.21 11.99
N ASN A 133 4.40 15.39 10.84
CA ASN A 133 4.88 16.24 9.77
C ASN A 133 4.63 17.73 10.06
N LYS A 134 5.40 18.61 9.40
CA LYS A 134 5.35 20.08 9.56
C LYS A 134 5.64 20.53 10.99
N ALA A 135 6.54 19.82 11.67
CA ALA A 135 6.93 20.11 13.05
C ALA A 135 7.51 21.53 13.24
N ASP A 136 7.96 22.18 12.17
CA ASP A 136 8.47 23.55 12.16
C ASP A 136 7.38 24.62 12.25
N LEU A 137 6.13 24.30 11.96
CA LEU A 137 5.01 25.25 12.02
C LEU A 137 4.40 25.39 13.42
N VAL A 138 4.89 24.64 14.40
CA VAL A 138 4.33 24.57 15.75
C VAL A 138 5.41 25.01 16.75
N PRO A 139 5.05 25.83 17.76
CA PRO A 139 5.97 26.16 18.84
C PRO A 139 6.55 24.90 19.50
N ARG A 140 7.80 24.99 19.95
CA ARG A 140 8.52 23.84 20.50
C ARG A 140 7.79 23.20 21.68
N ASP A 141 7.29 24.01 22.61
CA ASP A 141 6.63 23.51 23.82
C ASP A 141 5.35 22.73 23.47
N ASN A 142 4.61 23.19 22.45
CA ASN A 142 3.44 22.50 21.94
C ASN A 142 3.83 21.18 21.24
N LEU A 143 4.89 21.19 20.42
CA LEU A 143 5.39 19.97 19.78
C LEU A 143 5.84 18.92 20.81
N GLU A 144 6.56 19.35 21.85
CA GLU A 144 6.98 18.46 22.95
C GLU A 144 5.77 17.95 23.75
N GLY A 145 4.76 18.78 23.97
CA GLY A 145 3.47 18.39 24.54
C GLY A 145 2.76 17.31 23.72
N TRP A 146 2.65 17.51 22.41
CA TRP A 146 2.05 16.54 21.50
C TRP A 146 2.83 15.23 21.45
N LEU A 147 4.16 15.28 21.36
CA LEU A 147 4.98 14.07 21.38
C LEU A 147 4.79 13.30 22.69
N ARG A 148 4.71 13.98 23.84
CA ARG A 148 4.46 13.35 25.13
C ARG A 148 3.10 12.67 25.18
N TYR A 149 2.06 13.35 24.69
CA TYR A 149 0.70 12.83 24.62
C TYR A 149 0.62 11.61 23.71
N LEU A 150 1.09 11.73 22.46
CA LEU A 150 0.97 10.67 21.45
C LEU A 150 1.81 9.43 21.80
N ARG A 151 3.01 9.61 22.37
CA ARG A 151 3.87 8.51 22.84
C ARG A 151 3.27 7.68 23.96
N GLY A 152 2.21 8.16 24.62
CA GLY A 152 1.41 7.35 25.54
C GLY A 152 0.61 6.26 24.83
N SER A 153 0.32 6.43 23.54
CA SER A 153 -0.43 5.47 22.72
C SER A 153 0.44 4.74 21.69
N LEU A 154 1.18 5.48 20.86
CA LEU A 154 1.96 4.95 19.75
C LEU A 154 3.33 5.64 19.64
N PRO A 155 4.39 4.96 19.18
CA PRO A 155 5.68 5.59 18.93
C PRO A 155 5.52 6.79 17.98
N ALA A 156 5.97 7.97 18.40
CA ALA A 156 5.80 9.21 17.64
C ALA A 156 7.14 9.94 17.39
N VAL A 157 7.38 10.30 16.13
CA VAL A 157 8.59 10.97 15.65
C VAL A 157 8.22 12.34 15.05
N PRO A 158 8.83 13.44 15.51
CA PRO A 158 8.68 14.73 14.85
C PRO A 158 9.45 14.75 13.54
N PHE A 159 8.85 15.29 12.48
CA PHE A 159 9.45 15.37 11.16
C PHE A 159 9.28 16.77 10.55
N LYS A 160 10.40 17.30 10.07
CA LYS A 160 10.46 18.50 9.24
C LYS A 160 11.08 18.15 7.90
N ALA A 161 10.36 18.44 6.82
CA ALA A 161 10.91 18.30 5.47
C ALA A 161 12.01 19.34 5.19
N SER A 162 12.92 19.02 4.27
CA SER A 162 13.91 19.99 3.80
C SER A 162 13.20 21.06 2.98
N THR A 163 13.45 22.33 3.28
CA THR A 163 12.92 23.49 2.52
C THR A 163 13.97 24.11 1.60
N GLN A 164 15.12 23.45 1.44
CA GLN A 164 16.14 23.86 0.48
C GLN A 164 15.59 23.87 -0.96
N GLN A 165 15.76 24.99 -1.67
CA GLN A 165 15.32 25.13 -3.07
C GLN A 165 16.20 24.34 -4.05
N GLN A 166 17.43 24.00 -3.67
CA GLN A 166 18.32 23.18 -4.50
C GLN A 166 17.82 21.73 -4.57
N SER A 167 17.64 21.21 -5.78
CA SER A 167 17.24 19.81 -6.01
C SER A 167 18.40 18.82 -5.83
N ARG A 168 19.65 19.27 -5.98
CA ARG A 168 20.88 18.45 -5.85
C ARG A 168 21.68 18.86 -4.62
N ARG A 169 22.40 17.89 -4.03
CA ARG A 169 23.23 18.06 -2.82
C ARG A 169 22.45 18.58 -1.60
N LEU A 170 21.24 18.05 -1.39
CA LEU A 170 20.46 18.32 -0.20
C LEU A 170 21.29 18.05 1.06
N GLY A 171 21.44 19.07 1.89
CA GLY A 171 22.25 18.96 3.10
C GLY A 171 21.58 18.01 4.10
N ARG A 172 22.15 16.84 4.32
CA ARG A 172 21.79 15.95 5.45
C ARG A 172 22.71 16.27 6.62
N LYS A 173 22.18 16.94 7.65
CA LYS A 173 22.94 17.20 8.88
C LYS A 173 22.68 16.07 9.86
N LYS A 174 23.74 15.38 10.29
CA LYS A 174 23.64 14.41 11.41
C LYS A 174 23.18 15.16 12.66
N MET A 175 22.25 14.56 13.39
CA MET A 175 21.57 15.10 14.57
C MET A 175 22.54 15.12 15.77
N LYS A 176 23.59 15.93 15.67
CA LYS A 176 24.44 16.38 16.78
C LYS A 176 23.99 17.75 17.31
N ALA A 177 23.06 18.40 16.61
CA ALA A 177 22.53 19.70 16.97
C ALA A 177 21.22 19.53 17.73
N SER A 178 21.03 20.33 18.78
CA SER A 178 19.77 20.44 19.52
C SER A 178 18.58 20.59 18.56
N LEU A 179 17.48 19.89 18.87
CA LEU A 179 16.22 19.92 18.14
C LEU A 179 15.78 21.37 17.81
N SER A 180 16.05 22.31 18.73
CA SER A 180 15.74 23.74 18.58
C SER A 180 16.39 24.40 17.36
N ARG A 181 17.70 24.18 17.14
CA ARG A 181 18.42 24.77 16.00
C ARG A 181 18.08 24.08 14.68
N GLY A 182 17.66 22.82 14.75
CA GLY A 182 17.23 22.05 13.59
C GLY A 182 15.93 22.59 12.99
N LEU A 183 14.93 22.89 13.83
CA LEU A 183 13.60 23.30 13.37
C LEU A 183 13.59 24.66 12.65
N GLN A 184 14.52 25.57 12.97
CA GLN A 184 14.62 26.88 12.32
C GLN A 184 15.43 26.86 11.01
N GLY A 185 16.22 25.80 10.77
CA GLY A 185 17.03 25.68 9.55
C GLY A 185 16.24 25.16 8.34
N SER A 186 16.83 25.24 7.15
CA SER A 186 16.26 24.68 5.91
C SER A 186 16.46 23.17 5.75
N VAL A 187 17.22 22.56 6.67
CA VAL A 187 17.59 21.14 6.64
C VAL A 187 16.45 20.28 7.20
N CYS A 188 16.32 19.05 6.69
CA CYS A 188 15.36 18.09 7.24
C CYS A 188 15.68 17.74 8.70
N VAL A 189 14.64 17.60 9.53
CA VAL A 189 14.74 17.17 10.93
C VAL A 189 13.89 15.92 11.12
N GLY A 190 14.36 14.98 11.93
CA GLY A 190 13.61 13.76 12.26
C GLY A 190 13.90 12.55 11.35
N ALA A 191 14.45 12.77 10.15
CA ALA A 191 14.80 11.68 9.24
C ALA A 191 15.77 10.66 9.86
N GLU A 192 16.79 11.12 10.59
CA GLU A 192 17.73 10.22 11.28
C GLU A 192 17.09 9.45 12.43
N LEU A 193 16.18 10.09 13.17
CA LEU A 193 15.44 9.43 14.25
C LEU A 193 14.53 8.33 13.71
N LEU A 194 13.79 8.64 12.63
CA LEU A 194 12.94 7.67 11.95
C LEU A 194 13.76 6.50 11.40
N MET A 195 14.89 6.76 10.72
CA MET A 195 15.78 5.72 10.23
C MET A 195 16.38 4.87 11.35
N SER A 196 16.79 5.49 12.46
CA SER A 196 17.30 4.77 13.63
C SER A 196 16.23 3.88 14.25
N LEU A 197 14.99 4.36 14.33
CA LEU A 197 13.85 3.60 14.85
C LEU A 197 13.54 2.40 13.95
N LEU A 198 13.48 2.60 12.63
CA LEU A 198 13.29 1.52 11.66
C LEU A 198 14.44 0.50 11.70
N ALA A 199 15.69 0.96 11.84
CA ALA A 199 16.85 0.09 11.99
C ALA A 199 16.81 -0.74 13.28
N ASN A 200 16.26 -0.19 14.38
CA ASN A 200 16.03 -0.95 15.61
C ASN A 200 14.99 -2.06 15.41
N TYR A 201 13.90 -1.77 14.69
CA TYR A 201 12.89 -2.80 14.36
C TYR A 201 13.44 -3.90 13.46
N CYS A 202 14.29 -3.55 12.51
CA CYS A 202 15.00 -4.52 11.66
C CYS A 202 15.86 -5.48 12.51
N ARG A 203 16.67 -4.93 13.43
CA ARG A 203 17.51 -5.72 14.35
C ARG A 203 16.70 -6.63 15.27
N ASN A 204 15.64 -6.12 15.88
CA ASN A 204 14.83 -6.89 16.85
C ASN A 204 14.05 -8.04 16.21
N LYS A 205 13.65 -7.93 14.94
CA LYS A 205 12.95 -9.00 14.22
C LYS A 205 13.91 -10.02 13.60
N GLY A 206 15.22 -9.87 13.78
CA GLY A 206 16.21 -10.75 13.14
C GLY A 206 16.23 -10.63 11.61
N ILE A 207 15.66 -9.57 11.05
CA ILE A 207 15.60 -9.33 9.61
C ILE A 207 16.97 -8.80 9.19
N LYS A 208 17.71 -9.56 8.37
CA LYS A 208 19.07 -9.20 7.96
C LYS A 208 19.15 -8.44 6.63
N THR A 209 18.07 -8.41 5.87
CA THR A 209 18.08 -7.96 4.46
C THR A 209 17.43 -6.59 4.30
N SER A 210 16.10 -6.51 4.40
CA SER A 210 15.34 -5.29 4.14
C SER A 210 14.01 -5.33 4.89
N ILE A 211 13.50 -4.15 5.24
CA ILE A 211 12.18 -3.98 5.83
C ILE A 211 11.31 -3.17 4.87
N THR A 212 10.08 -3.60 4.66
CA THR A 212 9.11 -2.88 3.82
C THR A 212 8.30 -1.94 4.70
N VAL A 213 8.27 -0.66 4.32
CA VAL A 213 7.57 0.37 5.07
C VAL A 213 6.38 0.88 4.25
N GLY A 214 5.18 0.73 4.80
CA GLY A 214 3.96 1.33 4.25
C GLY A 214 3.78 2.73 4.82
N VAL A 215 3.38 3.68 3.98
CA VAL A 215 3.06 5.05 4.42
C VAL A 215 1.58 5.28 4.17
N VAL A 216 0.90 5.81 5.18
CA VAL A 216 -0.55 6.07 5.20
C VAL A 216 -0.78 7.51 5.63
#